data_AF-A0A3M2C7C5-F1
#
_entry.id   AF-A0A3M2C7C5-F1
#
_cell.length_a   1.000
_cell.length_b   1.000
_cell.length_c   1.000
_cell.angle_alpha   90.00
_cell.angle_beta   90.00
_cell.angle_gamma   90.00
#
_symmetry.space_group_name_H-M   'P 1'
#
loop_
_entity.id
_entity.type
_entity.pdbx_description
1 polymer ?
#
loop_
_entity_poly.entity_id
_entity_poly.type
_entity_poly.pdbx_seq_one_letter_code
_entity_poly.pdbx_strand_id
1 'polypeptide(L)' 'MEVLTLGAEEVAGLFMLTSVAIFGISAGVAHSMYKTRQREQTKREIAAYVAEGSMTPEQGERLLRAGGEQ' A
#
# COMPACT_ATOMS: atom_id res chain seq x y z
N MET A 1 -27.45 -33.82 -18.09
CA MET A 1 -26.33 -33.47 -17.18
C MET A 1 -25.25 -32.65 -17.88
N GLU A 2 -24.97 -32.90 -19.16
CA GLU A 2 -23.91 -32.22 -19.94
C GLU A 2 -24.07 -30.68 -20.10
N VAL A 3 -25.31 -30.19 -20.23
CA VAL A 3 -25.59 -28.74 -20.37
C VAL A 3 -25.38 -27.98 -19.05
N LEU A 4 -25.61 -28.66 -17.91
CA LEU A 4 -25.43 -28.09 -16.56
C LEU A 4 -23.94 -27.91 -16.23
N THR A 5 -23.09 -28.83 -16.67
CA THR A 5 -21.64 -28.75 -16.47
C THR A 5 -21.00 -27.67 -17.34
N LEU A 6 -21.45 -27.52 -18.59
CA LEU A 6 -20.95 -26.47 -19.51
C LEU A 6 -21.21 -25.05 -18.95
N GLY A 7 -22.40 -24.83 -18.36
CA GLY A 7 -22.72 -23.54 -17.73
C GLY A 7 -21.91 -23.25 -16.46
N ALA A 8 -21.46 -24.27 -15.73
CA ALA A 8 -20.64 -24.08 -14.54
C ALA A 8 -19.20 -23.65 -14.87
N GLU A 9 -18.62 -24.16 -15.96
CA GLU A 9 -17.27 -23.79 -16.40
C GLU A 9 -17.19 -22.33 -16.91
N GLU A 10 -18.20 -21.89 -17.66
CA GLU A 10 -18.31 -20.49 -18.13
C GLU A 10 -18.39 -19.49 -16.95
N VAL A 11 -19.23 -19.81 -15.96
CA VAL A 11 -19.40 -19.00 -14.75
C VAL A 11 -18.11 -19.00 -13.93
N ALA A 12 -17.46 -20.15 -13.76
CA ALA A 12 -16.18 -20.25 -13.07
C ALA A 12 -15.07 -19.43 -13.78
N GLY A 13 -15.03 -19.45 -15.11
CA GLY A 13 -14.10 -18.63 -15.90
C GLY A 13 -14.29 -17.12 -15.67
N LEU A 14 -15.54 -16.65 -15.65
CA LEU A 14 -15.86 -15.25 -15.35
C LEU A 14 -15.48 -14.85 -13.91
N PHE A 15 -15.75 -15.72 -12.93
CA PHE A 15 -15.34 -15.49 -11.55
C PHE A 15 -13.83 -15.44 -11.39
N MET A 16 -13.08 -16.32 -12.06
CA MET A 16 -11.62 -16.31 -12.05
C MET A 16 -11.08 -14.99 -12.59
N LEU A 17 -11.55 -14.53 -13.76
CA LEU A 17 -11.09 -13.27 -14.35
C LEU A 17 -11.40 -12.04 -13.48
N THR A 18 -12.64 -11.97 -12.97
CA THR A 18 -13.07 -10.84 -12.13
C THR A 18 -12.38 -10.84 -10.77
N SER A 19 -12.09 -12.01 -10.20
CA SER A 19 -11.40 -12.12 -8.90
C SER A 19 -9.98 -11.55 -8.94
N VAL A 20 -9.24 -11.76 -10.04
CA VAL A 20 -7.89 -11.22 -10.22
C VAL A 20 -7.93 -9.69 -10.28
N ALA A 21 -8.90 -9.13 -11.00
CA ALA A 21 -9.06 -7.68 -11.09
C ALA A 21 -9.40 -7.07 -9.73
N ILE A 22 -10.36 -7.65 -9.00
CA ILE A 22 -10.75 -7.19 -7.66
C ILE A 22 -9.57 -7.26 -6.70
N PHE A 23 -8.82 -8.37 -6.71
CA PHE A 23 -7.65 -8.55 -5.86
C PHE A 23 -6.56 -7.52 -6.18
N GLY A 24 -6.25 -7.32 -7.47
CA GLY A 24 -5.24 -6.35 -7.90
C GLY A 24 -5.56 -4.92 -7.49
N ILE A 25 -6.82 -4.49 -7.68
CA ILE A 25 -7.28 -3.15 -7.25
C ILE A 25 -7.19 -3.01 -5.73
N SER A 26 -7.70 -4.00 -4.99
CA SER A 26 -7.70 -3.98 -3.52
C SER A 26 -6.28 -3.91 -2.97
N ALA A 27 -5.36 -4.71 -3.53
CA ALA A 27 -3.96 -4.70 -3.17
C ALA A 27 -3.29 -3.35 -3.50
N GLY A 28 -3.59 -2.76 -4.66
CA GLY A 28 -3.07 -1.44 -5.05
C GLY A 28 -3.52 -0.32 -4.12
N VAL A 29 -4.79 -0.31 -3.73
CA VAL A 29 -5.34 0.66 -2.77
C VAL A 29 -4.68 0.49 -1.40
N ALA A 30 -4.62 -0.74 -0.89
CA ALA A 30 -3.96 -1.03 0.39
C ALA A 30 -2.49 -0.58 0.38
N HIS A 31 -1.75 -0.89 -0.68
CA HIS A 31 -0.35 -0.49 -0.83
C HIS A 31 -0.16 1.03 -0.79
N SER A 32 -1.02 1.77 -1.50
CA SER A 32 -1.00 3.24 -1.50
C SER A 32 -1.27 3.83 -0.11
N MET A 33 -2.24 3.26 0.62
CA MET A 33 -2.55 3.66 2.00
C MET A 33 -1.37 3.40 2.94
N TYR A 34 -0.74 2.22 2.85
CA TYR A 34 0.43 1.90 3.65
C TYR A 34 1.59 2.85 3.38
N LYS A 35 1.90 3.15 2.10
CA LYS A 35 2.97 4.08 1.72
C LYS A 35 2.75 5.46 2.34
N THR A 36 1.52 5.99 2.26
CA THR A 36 1.16 7.28 2.85
C THR A 36 1.30 7.25 4.37
N ARG A 37 0.78 6.20 5.03
CA ARG A 37 0.87 6.05 6.49
C ARG A 37 2.32 5.98 6.98
N GLN A 38 3.17 5.21 6.30
CA GLN A 38 4.59 5.08 6.64
C GLN A 38 5.31 6.43 6.54
N ARG A 39 5.06 7.21 5.47
CA ARG A 39 5.62 8.56 5.33
C ARG A 39 5.24 9.47 6.48
N GLU A 40 3.96 9.50 6.85
CA GLU A 40 3.49 10.33 7.97
C GLU A 40 4.03 9.84 9.32
N GLN A 41 4.18 8.52 9.49
CA GLN A 41 4.78 7.95 10.68
C GLN A 41 6.26 8.34 10.81
N THR A 42 7.05 8.19 9.75
CA THR A 42 8.47 8.59 9.74
C THR A 42 8.64 10.08 10.06
N LYS A 43 7.78 10.96 9.51
CA LYS A 43 7.80 12.40 9.85
C LYS A 43 7.59 12.65 11.34
N ARG A 44 6.64 11.94 11.96
CA ARG A 44 6.33 12.05 13.40
C ARG A 44 7.48 11.53 14.27
N GLU A 45 8.09 10.41 13.86
CA GLU A 45 9.24 9.84 14.57
C GLU A 45 10.44 10.79 14.51
N ILE A 46 10.74 11.37 13.34
CA ILE A 46 11.80 12.38 13.21
C ILE A 46 11.53 13.57 14.14
N ALA A 47 10.29 14.07 14.17
CA ALA A 47 9.93 15.18 15.06
C ALA A 47 10.11 14.82 16.54
N ALA A 48 9.76 13.59 16.94
CA ALA A 48 9.97 13.10 18.30
C ALA A 48 11.46 13.02 18.65
N TYR A 49 12.29 12.43 17.78
CA TYR A 49 13.74 12.33 18.02
C TYR A 49 14.43 13.70 18.11
N VAL A 50 13.97 14.68 17.34
CA VAL A 50 14.45 16.07 17.46
C VAL A 50 14.01 16.70 18.77
N ALA A 51 12.76 16.48 19.21
CA ALA A 51 12.25 16.99 20.48
C ALA A 51 12.94 16.35 21.70
N GLU A 52 13.28 15.06 21.61
CA GLU A 52 14.03 14.32 22.63
C GLU A 52 15.53 14.67 22.64
N GLY A 53 16.03 15.32 21.57
CA GLY A 53 17.44 15.69 21.41
C GLY A 53 18.35 14.53 20.97
N SER A 54 17.79 13.38 20.61
CA SER A 54 18.53 12.22 20.07
C SER A 54 18.91 12.38 18.60
N MET A 55 18.36 13.41 17.92
CA MET A 55 18.67 13.80 16.55
C MET A 55 18.72 15.33 16.44
N THR A 56 19.69 15.89 15.70
CA THR A 56 19.71 17.34 15.46
C THR A 56 18.65 17.76 14.42
N PRO A 57 18.12 18.99 14.47
CA PRO A 57 17.18 19.48 13.47
C PRO A 57 17.70 19.36 12.02
N GLU A 58 18.99 19.60 11.79
CA GLU A 58 19.62 19.51 10.46
C GLU A 58 19.70 18.06 9.98
N GLN A 59 19.89 17.09 10.89
CA GLN A 59 19.81 15.66 10.55
C GLN A 59 18.37 15.29 10.17
N GLY A 60 17.38 15.75 10.93
CA GLY A 60 15.96 15.55 10.62
C GLY A 60 15.57 16.14 9.26
N GLU A 61 16.02 17.35 8.95
CA GLU A 61 15.80 17.99 7.65
C GLU A 61 16.35 17.13 6.50
N ARG A 62 17.58 16.62 6.63
CA ARG A 62 18.20 15.75 5.61
C ARG A 62 17.41 14.47 5.39
N LEU A 63 16.92 13.83 6.46
CA LEU A 63 16.10 12.62 6.38
C LEU A 63 14.75 12.90 5.70
N LEU A 64 14.10 14.02 6.04
CA LEU A 64 12.84 14.43 5.42
C LEU A 64 13.01 14.73 3.92
N ARG A 65 14.10 15.37 3.51
CA ARG A 65 14.42 15.61 2.11
C ARG A 65 14.69 14.30 1.36
N ALA A 66 15.52 13.41 1.92
CA ALA A 66 15.81 12.10 1.32
C ALA A 66 14.56 11.22 1.15
N GLY A 67 13.58 11.32 2.06
CA GLY A 67 12.30 10.61 1.96
C GLY A 67 11.23 11.30 1.11
N GLY A 68 11.41 12.58 0.77
CA GLY A 68 10.42 13.43 0.10
C GLY A 68 10.48 13.42 -1.43
N GLU A 69 11.61 13.02 -2.03
CA GLU A 69 11.85 13.05 -3.48
C GLU A 69 11.49 11.74 -4.23
N GLN A 70 10.52 10.96 -3.72
CA GLN A 70 10.05 9.71 -4.36
C GLN A 70 8.59 9.71 -4.78
#